data_AF-A0A936ZC38-F1
#
_entry.id   AF-A0A936ZC38-F1
#
_cell.length_a   1.000
_cell.length_b   1.000
_cell.length_c   1.000
_cell.angle_alpha   90.00
_cell.angle_beta   90.00
_cell.angle_gamma   90.00
#
_symmetry.space_group_name_H-M   'P 1'
#
loop_
_entity.id
_entity.type
_entity.pdbx_description
1 polymer ?
#
loop_
_entity_poly.entity_id
_entity_poly.type
_entity_poly.pdbx_seq_one_letter_code
_entity_poly.pdbx_strand_id
1 'polypeptide(L)'
;MSPTPASRPSKTAPRSRKPCRPRDEDVQVHPDGLGSLFATRPLVWGESAQDYDTLLIKVTAAIKPTDVIEAMWVRDITDLMWEGERLRRLKNGLLRRRAQEELEDVLEGIEGANVIDGIPSIAACYSKGHKPAVTHIKGIFAEHDLDDNEMTARAFAFHFASVERIERMIAGVNTRRDRVIGELDRYREGGKRRSRMITDDVTDID
;
A
#
# COMPACT_ATOMS: atom_id res chain seq x y z
N MET A 1 -75.77 22.02 -40.18
CA MET A 1 -74.66 22.97 -40.35
C MET A 1 -74.13 23.30 -38.97
N SER A 2 -72.95 22.76 -38.61
CA SER A 2 -72.29 23.00 -37.33
C SER A 2 -71.41 24.26 -37.41
N PRO A 3 -71.33 25.05 -36.35
CA PRO A 3 -70.02 25.34 -35.74
C PRO A 3 -70.08 25.32 -34.20
N THR A 4 -69.23 24.54 -33.53
CA THR A 4 -67.90 24.91 -32.98
C THR A 4 -67.97 25.74 -31.68
N PRO A 5 -67.40 25.25 -30.56
CA PRO A 5 -67.31 25.98 -29.30
C PRO A 5 -65.95 26.67 -29.12
N ALA A 6 -65.96 27.90 -28.62
CA ALA A 6 -64.82 28.63 -28.03
C ALA A 6 -65.38 29.38 -26.80
N SER A 7 -64.71 29.57 -25.65
CA SER A 7 -63.31 29.52 -25.28
C SER A 7 -63.22 29.31 -23.76
N ARG A 8 -62.24 28.52 -23.28
CA ARG A 8 -61.88 28.39 -21.84
C ARG A 8 -60.86 29.47 -21.47
N PRO A 9 -60.79 29.90 -20.20
CA PRO A 9 -59.85 30.91 -19.75
C PRO A 9 -58.40 30.39 -19.78
N SER A 10 -57.49 31.26 -20.22
CA SER A 10 -56.05 31.02 -20.28
C SER A 10 -55.46 30.77 -18.89
N LYS A 11 -54.87 29.58 -18.70
CA LYS A 11 -54.00 29.25 -17.57
C LYS A 11 -52.74 30.11 -17.64
N THR A 12 -52.47 30.85 -16.58
CA THR A 12 -51.20 31.51 -16.30
C THR A 12 -50.08 30.47 -16.28
N ALA A 13 -49.05 30.67 -17.09
CA ALA A 13 -47.86 29.81 -17.12
C ALA A 13 -47.09 29.88 -15.79
N PRO A 14 -46.49 28.77 -15.30
CA PRO A 14 -45.68 28.80 -14.10
C PRO A 14 -44.35 29.49 -14.37
N ARG A 15 -44.02 30.50 -13.56
CA ARG A 15 -42.70 31.16 -13.55
C ARG A 15 -41.60 30.12 -13.42
N SER A 16 -40.66 30.10 -14.37
CA SER A 16 -39.45 29.28 -14.30
C SER A 16 -38.70 29.60 -13.02
N ARG A 17 -38.62 28.65 -12.08
CA ARG A 17 -37.71 28.75 -10.95
C ARG A 17 -36.29 28.73 -11.51
N LYS A 18 -35.58 29.86 -11.39
CA LYS A 18 -34.13 29.89 -11.61
C LYS A 18 -33.51 28.79 -10.73
N PRO A 19 -32.62 27.93 -11.25
CA PRO A 19 -31.94 26.97 -10.41
C PRO A 19 -31.14 27.75 -9.36
N CYS A 20 -31.48 27.52 -8.09
CA CYS A 20 -30.72 28.06 -6.98
C CYS A 20 -29.32 27.45 -7.09
N ARG A 21 -28.30 28.26 -7.37
CA ARG A 21 -26.91 27.81 -7.25
C ARG A 21 -26.72 27.40 -5.78
N PRO A 22 -26.26 26.18 -5.48
CA PRO A 22 -25.75 25.92 -4.14
C PRO A 22 -24.64 26.93 -3.89
N ARG A 23 -24.70 27.63 -2.76
CA ARG A 23 -23.59 28.47 -2.32
C ARG A 23 -22.38 27.56 -2.17
N ASP A 24 -21.24 27.99 -2.69
CA ASP A 24 -19.92 27.43 -2.35
C ASP A 24 -19.70 27.71 -0.85
N GLU A 25 -20.41 26.96 0.00
CA GLU A 25 -19.96 26.73 1.36
C GLU A 25 -18.77 25.80 1.17
N ASP A 26 -17.56 26.37 1.30
CA ASP A 26 -16.33 25.61 1.39
C ASP A 26 -16.57 24.48 2.40
N VAL A 27 -16.85 23.29 1.88
CA VAL A 27 -16.94 22.08 2.68
C VAL A 27 -15.51 21.82 3.11
N GLN A 28 -15.12 22.46 4.20
CA GLN A 28 -13.89 22.22 4.93
C GLN A 28 -14.02 20.79 5.48
N VAL A 29 -13.73 19.81 4.63
CA VAL A 29 -13.59 18.43 5.06
C VAL A 29 -12.26 18.36 5.79
N HIS A 30 -12.32 18.66 7.08
CA HIS A 30 -11.24 18.35 7.99
C HIS A 30 -10.98 16.84 7.90
N PRO A 31 -9.73 16.38 7.77
CA PRO A 31 -9.41 14.95 7.65
C PRO A 31 -9.93 14.10 8.84
N ASP A 32 -10.35 14.74 9.93
CA ASP A 32 -11.01 14.13 11.08
C ASP A 32 -12.41 13.55 10.76
N GLY A 33 -13.09 14.01 9.70
CA GLY A 33 -14.41 13.53 9.27
C GLY A 33 -14.39 12.21 8.48
N LEU A 34 -13.21 11.71 8.12
CA LEU A 34 -13.05 10.52 7.28
C LEU A 34 -12.89 9.22 8.10
N GLY A 35 -12.92 9.32 9.44
CA GLY A 35 -12.59 8.21 10.34
C GLY A 35 -13.43 6.94 10.15
N SER A 36 -14.66 7.03 9.65
CA SER A 36 -15.49 5.85 9.34
C SER A 36 -15.10 5.17 8.01
N LEU A 37 -14.72 5.94 6.99
CA LEU A 37 -14.29 5.43 5.68
C LEU A 37 -12.94 4.70 5.77
N PHE A 38 -12.14 5.02 6.78
CA PHE A 38 -10.82 4.41 7.04
C PHE A 38 -10.79 3.49 8.26
N ALA A 39 -11.94 3.15 8.85
CA ALA A 39 -12.01 2.35 10.07
C ALA A 39 -11.46 0.92 9.87
N THR A 40 -11.60 0.35 8.67
CA THR A 40 -11.12 -0.98 8.34
C THR A 40 -9.70 -0.92 7.78
N ARG A 41 -8.75 -1.38 8.60
CA ARG A 41 -7.35 -1.58 8.20
C ARG A 41 -7.23 -2.90 7.45
N PRO A 42 -6.50 -2.97 6.33
CA PRO A 42 -6.38 -4.19 5.55
C PRO A 42 -5.37 -5.16 6.18
N LEU A 43 -5.42 -5.42 7.49
CA LEU A 43 -4.43 -6.22 8.20
C LEU A 43 -4.64 -7.72 8.01
N VAL A 44 -3.56 -8.48 7.93
CA VAL A 44 -3.57 -9.95 8.02
C VAL A 44 -2.96 -10.43 9.33
N TRP A 45 -2.98 -11.74 9.57
CA TRP A 45 -2.45 -12.34 10.79
C TRP A 45 -0.98 -11.95 11.05
N GLY A 46 -0.69 -11.53 12.28
CA GLY A 46 0.65 -11.13 12.71
C GLY A 46 1.06 -9.70 12.35
N GLU A 47 0.19 -8.93 11.68
CA GLU A 47 0.47 -7.52 11.35
C GLU A 47 0.06 -6.56 12.48
N SER A 48 0.87 -5.52 12.68
CA SER A 48 0.65 -4.51 13.72
C SER A 48 -0.26 -3.40 13.20
N ALA A 49 -1.40 -3.19 13.87
CA ALA A 49 -2.27 -2.04 13.63
C ALA A 49 -1.55 -0.71 13.90
N GLN A 50 -0.67 -0.68 14.91
CA GLN A 50 0.09 0.50 15.28
C GLN A 50 1.09 0.92 14.20
N ASP A 51 1.73 -0.05 13.55
CA ASP A 51 2.69 0.23 12.46
C ASP A 51 1.98 0.75 11.22
N TYR A 52 0.81 0.17 10.90
CA TYR A 52 -0.05 0.66 9.83
C TYR A 52 -0.53 2.10 10.11
N ASP A 53 -1.00 2.38 11.33
CA ASP A 53 -1.46 3.72 11.71
C ASP A 53 -0.32 4.74 11.66
N THR A 54 0.88 4.33 12.08
CA THR A 54 2.08 5.17 11.98
C THR A 54 2.41 5.49 10.53
N LEU A 55 2.27 4.54 9.61
CA LEU A 55 2.45 4.77 8.18
C LEU A 55 1.39 5.74 7.65
N LEU A 56 0.11 5.51 7.97
CA LEU A 56 -1.00 6.36 7.55
C LEU A 56 -0.81 7.82 8.01
N ILE A 57 -0.41 8.02 9.27
CA ILE A 57 -0.11 9.35 9.82
C ILE A 57 1.01 10.02 9.02
N LYS A 58 2.10 9.30 8.74
CA LYS A 58 3.24 9.84 7.97
C LYS A 58 2.85 10.21 6.54
N VAL A 59 2.10 9.36 5.85
CA VAL A 59 1.62 9.63 4.48
C VAL A 59 0.66 10.81 4.48
N THR A 60 -0.28 10.86 5.43
CA THR A 60 -1.22 11.99 5.60
C THR A 60 -0.48 13.30 5.85
N ALA A 61 0.53 13.30 6.73
CA ALA A 61 1.33 14.48 7.04
C ALA A 61 2.18 14.96 5.85
N ALA A 62 2.66 14.03 5.02
CA ALA A 62 3.42 14.33 3.81
C ALA A 62 2.54 14.94 2.71
N ILE A 63 1.36 14.35 2.48
CA ILE A 63 0.47 14.76 1.40
C ILE A 63 -0.33 16.01 1.79
N LYS A 64 -0.79 16.13 3.04
CA LYS A 64 -1.68 17.18 3.54
C LYS A 64 -2.93 17.33 2.66
N PRO A 65 -3.83 16.32 2.68
CA PRO A 65 -5.00 16.32 1.81
C PRO A 65 -5.89 17.54 2.11
N THR A 66 -6.33 18.25 1.06
CA THR A 66 -7.21 19.42 1.21
C THR A 66 -8.70 19.09 1.08
N ASP A 67 -9.03 17.95 0.50
CA ASP A 67 -10.41 17.50 0.29
C ASP A 67 -10.55 15.97 0.41
N VAL A 68 -11.79 15.49 0.26
CA VAL A 68 -12.14 14.07 0.35
C VAL A 68 -11.42 13.22 -0.70
N ILE A 69 -11.25 13.73 -1.92
CA ILE A 69 -10.60 12.98 -3.02
C ILE A 69 -9.14 12.76 -2.69
N GLU A 70 -8.43 13.81 -2.26
CA GLU A 70 -7.03 13.67 -1.84
C GLU A 70 -6.89 12.72 -0.67
N ALA A 71 -7.83 12.74 0.27
CA ALA A 71 -7.78 11.84 1.41
C ALA A 71 -8.07 10.38 1.06
N MET A 72 -8.92 10.10 0.06
CA MET A 72 -9.07 8.76 -0.50
C MET A 72 -7.74 8.26 -1.09
N TRP A 73 -7.02 9.11 -1.83
CA TRP A 73 -5.72 8.74 -2.38
C TRP A 73 -4.63 8.56 -1.32
N VAL A 74 -4.64 9.33 -0.24
CA VAL A 74 -3.77 9.10 0.93
C VAL A 74 -3.93 7.68 1.45
N ARG A 75 -5.17 7.20 1.57
CA ARG A 75 -5.47 5.83 2.00
C ARG A 75 -5.00 4.81 0.97
N ASP A 76 -5.33 5.00 -0.31
CA ASP A 76 -4.91 4.08 -1.38
C ASP A 76 -3.39 3.94 -1.44
N ILE A 77 -2.65 5.05 -1.33
CA ILE A 77 -1.18 5.05 -1.27
C ILE A 77 -0.70 4.26 -0.05
N THR A 78 -1.30 4.49 1.11
CA THR A 78 -0.95 3.79 2.36
C THR A 78 -1.20 2.29 2.24
N ASP A 79 -2.37 1.89 1.75
CA ASP A 79 -2.76 0.50 1.54
C ASP A 79 -1.82 -0.21 0.56
N LEU A 80 -1.47 0.46 -0.56
CA LEU A 80 -0.53 -0.06 -1.55
C LEU A 80 0.88 -0.19 -0.96
N MET A 81 1.35 0.79 -0.20
CA MET A 81 2.65 0.68 0.49
C MET A 81 2.65 -0.49 1.49
N TRP A 82 1.56 -0.68 2.24
CA TRP A 82 1.42 -1.77 3.19
C TRP A 82 1.38 -3.14 2.51
N GLU A 83 0.62 -3.28 1.42
CA GLU A 83 0.57 -4.49 0.59
C GLU A 83 1.96 -4.82 0.03
N GLY A 84 2.70 -3.83 -0.46
CA GLY A 84 4.06 -4.02 -0.97
C GLY A 84 5.02 -4.56 0.10
N GLU A 85 4.98 -3.99 1.30
CA GLU A 85 5.80 -4.48 2.43
C GLU A 85 5.37 -5.88 2.89
N ARG A 86 4.06 -6.18 2.90
CA ARG A 86 3.57 -7.54 3.18
C ARG A 86 4.14 -8.54 2.20
N LEU A 87 4.08 -8.26 0.90
CA LEU A 87 4.59 -9.15 -0.14
C LEU A 87 6.11 -9.39 0.01
N ARG A 88 6.87 -8.34 0.37
CA ARG A 88 8.30 -8.47 0.69
C ARG A 88 8.53 -9.36 1.91
N ARG A 89 7.76 -9.19 2.98
CA ARG A 89 7.82 -10.06 4.17
C ARG A 89 7.51 -11.51 3.84
N LEU A 90 6.47 -11.77 3.03
CA LEU A 90 6.10 -13.12 2.59
C LEU A 90 7.21 -13.77 1.78
N LYS A 91 7.79 -13.06 0.80
CA LYS A 91 8.94 -13.53 0.02
C LYS A 91 10.11 -13.91 0.93
N ASN A 92 10.48 -13.01 1.84
CA ASN A 92 11.58 -13.24 2.76
C ASN A 92 11.31 -14.42 3.70
N GLY A 93 10.06 -14.58 4.16
CA GLY A 93 9.64 -15.72 4.97
C GLY A 93 9.79 -17.06 4.25
N LEU A 94 9.35 -17.15 2.99
CA LEU A 94 9.50 -18.36 2.16
C LEU A 94 10.98 -18.73 1.96
N LEU A 95 11.78 -17.76 1.52
CA LEU A 95 13.21 -17.98 1.27
C LEU A 95 13.96 -18.36 2.54
N ARG A 96 13.69 -17.66 3.65
CA ARG A 96 14.33 -17.95 4.94
C ARG A 96 13.98 -19.32 5.46
N ARG A 97 12.70 -19.73 5.40
CA ARG A 97 12.29 -21.05 5.90
C ARG A 97 12.94 -22.15 5.09
N ARG A 98 12.93 -22.04 3.76
CA ARG A 98 13.57 -23.04 2.90
C ARG A 98 15.08 -23.09 3.09
N ALA A 99 15.77 -21.94 3.19
CA ALA A 99 17.20 -21.91 3.47
C ALA A 99 17.54 -22.56 4.83
N GLN A 100 16.65 -22.41 5.83
CA GLN A 100 16.81 -23.10 7.10
C GLN A 100 16.65 -24.63 6.96
N GLU A 101 15.68 -25.11 6.17
CA GLU A 101 15.50 -26.54 5.90
C GLU A 101 16.71 -27.14 5.18
N GLU A 102 17.23 -26.47 4.15
CA GLU A 102 18.43 -26.91 3.44
C GLU A 102 19.64 -27.01 4.38
N LEU A 103 19.77 -26.05 5.30
CA LEU A 103 20.81 -26.08 6.32
C LEU A 103 20.61 -27.22 7.32
N GLU A 104 19.37 -27.49 7.74
CA GLU A 104 19.03 -28.63 8.59
C GLU A 104 19.45 -29.95 7.92
N ASP A 105 19.10 -30.14 6.65
CA ASP A 105 19.43 -31.34 5.85
C ASP A 105 20.95 -31.53 5.70
N VAL A 106 21.69 -30.45 5.43
CA VAL A 106 23.16 -30.49 5.33
C VAL A 106 23.81 -30.85 6.66
N LEU A 107 23.33 -30.27 7.77
CA LEU A 107 23.88 -30.54 9.10
C LEU A 107 23.58 -31.96 9.58
N GLU A 108 22.46 -32.56 9.17
CA GLU A 108 22.17 -33.98 9.44
C GLU A 108 23.13 -34.93 8.72
N GLY A 109 23.66 -34.53 7.57
CA GLY A 109 24.66 -35.29 6.82
C GLY A 109 26.08 -35.26 7.41
N ILE A 110 26.34 -34.40 8.39
CA ILE A 110 27.67 -34.20 8.99
C ILE A 110 27.63 -34.61 10.46
N GLU A 111 28.46 -35.59 10.84
CA GLU A 111 28.47 -36.12 12.20
C GLU A 111 28.83 -35.03 13.23
N GLY A 112 27.95 -34.84 14.23
CA GLY A 112 28.14 -33.86 15.30
C GLY A 112 27.86 -32.40 14.92
N ALA A 113 27.55 -32.10 13.66
CA ALA A 113 27.36 -30.73 13.19
C ALA A 113 26.08 -30.07 13.72
N ASN A 114 25.03 -30.86 14.00
CA ASN A 114 23.72 -30.35 14.40
C ASN A 114 23.54 -30.16 15.92
N VAL A 115 24.60 -30.29 16.73
CA VAL A 115 24.51 -30.18 18.19
C VAL A 115 25.44 -29.11 18.74
N ILE A 116 24.86 -28.14 19.46
CA ILE A 116 25.58 -27.21 20.34
C ILE A 116 24.84 -27.18 21.67
N ASP A 117 25.57 -27.33 22.77
CA ASP A 117 25.00 -27.31 24.12
C ASP A 117 24.19 -26.03 24.37
N GLY A 118 22.94 -26.21 24.82
CA GLY A 118 22.03 -25.12 25.12
C GLY A 118 21.35 -24.48 23.90
N ILE A 119 21.55 -25.02 22.68
CA ILE A 119 20.91 -24.51 21.46
C ILE A 119 19.98 -25.58 20.87
N PRO A 120 18.65 -25.42 20.99
CA PRO A 120 17.69 -26.44 20.54
C PRO A 120 17.52 -26.54 19.01
N SER A 121 17.84 -25.49 18.25
CA SER A 121 17.90 -25.54 16.78
C SER A 121 18.97 -24.57 16.28
N ILE A 122 20.09 -25.14 15.81
CA ILE A 122 21.22 -24.35 15.32
C ILE A 122 20.81 -23.57 14.07
N ALA A 123 20.12 -24.19 13.12
CA ALA A 123 19.67 -23.55 11.90
C ALA A 123 18.69 -22.38 12.17
N ALA A 124 17.74 -22.55 13.09
CA ALA A 124 16.84 -21.45 13.47
C ALA A 124 17.61 -20.31 14.15
N CYS A 125 18.53 -20.62 15.05
CA CYS A 125 19.38 -19.64 15.73
C CYS A 125 20.33 -18.92 14.76
N TYR A 126 20.86 -19.63 13.77
CA TYR A 126 21.66 -19.10 12.68
C TYR A 126 20.90 -18.04 11.89
N SER A 127 19.68 -18.38 11.45
CA SER A 127 18.84 -17.47 10.68
C SER A 127 18.45 -16.20 11.48
N LYS A 128 18.55 -16.23 12.82
CA LYS A 128 18.32 -15.10 13.72
C LYS A 128 19.60 -14.32 14.05
N GLY A 129 20.76 -14.74 13.55
CA GLY A 129 22.05 -14.11 13.83
C GLY A 129 22.59 -14.39 15.24
N HIS A 130 22.18 -15.50 15.89
CA HIS A 130 22.69 -15.88 17.19
C HIS A 130 24.19 -16.20 17.12
N LYS A 131 25.04 -15.39 17.75
CA LYS A 131 26.50 -15.42 17.57
C LYS A 131 27.12 -16.82 17.69
N PRO A 132 26.85 -17.62 18.74
CA PRO A 132 27.37 -19.00 18.82
C PRO A 132 26.99 -19.88 17.62
N ALA A 133 25.75 -19.81 17.15
CA ALA A 133 25.30 -20.59 16.01
C ALA A 133 25.94 -20.12 14.70
N VAL A 134 26.12 -18.80 14.54
CA VAL A 134 26.80 -18.21 13.39
C VAL A 134 28.27 -18.64 13.32
N THR A 135 28.99 -18.58 14.43
CA THR A 135 30.39 -19.02 14.48
C THR A 135 30.52 -20.50 14.14
N HIS A 136 29.65 -21.34 14.71
CA HIS A 136 29.66 -22.78 14.47
C HIS A 136 29.41 -23.15 13.01
N ILE A 137 28.33 -22.64 12.41
CA ILE A 137 27.99 -22.93 11.01
C ILE A 137 29.04 -22.40 10.05
N LYS A 138 29.62 -21.22 10.31
CA LYS A 138 30.72 -20.71 9.48
C LYS A 138 31.96 -21.58 9.55
N GLY A 139 32.22 -22.23 10.69
CA GLY A 139 33.28 -23.24 10.80
C GLY A 139 33.02 -24.44 9.91
N ILE A 140 31.81 -24.99 9.97
CA ILE A 140 31.38 -26.13 9.13
C ILE A 140 31.45 -25.77 7.64
N PHE A 141 30.98 -24.57 7.28
CA PHE A 141 31.02 -24.09 5.89
C PHE A 141 32.44 -24.05 5.35
N ALA A 142 33.40 -23.56 6.14
CA ALA A 142 34.80 -23.51 5.76
C ALA A 142 35.44 -24.91 5.61
N GLU A 143 35.02 -25.88 6.43
CA GLU A 143 35.53 -27.26 6.38
C GLU A 143 35.00 -28.05 5.17
N HIS A 144 33.77 -27.76 4.75
CA HIS A 144 33.06 -28.52 3.71
C HIS A 144 32.90 -27.77 2.37
N ASP A 145 33.55 -26.62 2.20
CA ASP A 145 33.46 -25.76 1.01
C ASP A 145 32.00 -25.35 0.67
N LEU A 146 31.22 -25.03 1.71
CA LEU A 146 29.84 -24.57 1.60
C LEU A 146 29.74 -23.06 1.82
N ASP A 147 28.68 -22.44 1.29
CA ASP A 147 28.43 -21.00 1.46
C ASP A 147 26.95 -20.67 1.68
N ASP A 148 26.72 -19.54 2.37
CA ASP A 148 25.41 -18.93 2.59
C ASP A 148 24.65 -18.69 1.28
N ASN A 149 25.37 -18.28 0.23
CA ASN A 149 24.78 -18.02 -1.07
C ASN A 149 24.25 -19.30 -1.71
N GLU A 150 24.91 -20.44 -1.50
CA GLU A 150 24.47 -21.70 -2.08
C GLU A 150 23.13 -22.15 -1.47
N MET A 151 22.99 -22.07 -0.14
CA MET A 151 21.73 -22.38 0.54
C MET A 151 20.61 -21.43 0.09
N THR A 152 20.92 -20.14 -0.03
CA THR A 152 19.98 -19.13 -0.51
C THR A 152 19.57 -19.39 -1.96
N ALA A 153 20.52 -19.79 -2.83
CA ALA A 153 20.26 -20.10 -4.23
C ALA A 153 19.37 -21.34 -4.38
N ARG A 154 19.60 -22.40 -3.59
CA ARG A 154 18.72 -23.58 -3.55
C ARG A 154 17.32 -23.21 -3.08
N ALA A 155 17.22 -22.39 -2.04
CA ALA A 155 15.92 -21.90 -1.55
C ALA A 155 15.17 -21.08 -2.60
N PHE A 156 15.89 -20.24 -3.35
CA PHE A 156 15.32 -19.47 -4.45
C PHE A 156 14.88 -20.37 -5.61
N ALA A 157 15.71 -21.34 -6.01
CA ALA A 157 15.39 -22.29 -7.07
C ALA A 157 14.14 -23.12 -6.73
N PHE A 158 14.02 -23.57 -5.47
CA PHE A 158 12.85 -24.31 -4.99
C PHE A 158 11.57 -23.48 -5.07
N HIS A 159 11.63 -22.18 -4.71
CA HIS A 159 10.49 -21.28 -4.72
C HIS A 159 10.40 -20.39 -5.97
N PHE A 160 11.14 -20.69 -7.04
CA PHE A 160 11.33 -19.77 -8.17
C PHE A 160 10.02 -19.20 -8.70
N ALA A 161 9.05 -20.07 -9.01
CA ALA A 161 7.75 -19.66 -9.54
C ALA A 161 6.93 -18.83 -8.53
N SER A 162 7.01 -19.14 -7.24
CA SER A 162 6.33 -18.38 -6.18
C SER A 162 6.96 -17.01 -5.99
N VAL A 163 8.30 -16.94 -5.96
CA VAL A 163 9.04 -15.68 -5.82
C VAL A 163 8.80 -14.79 -7.03
N GLU A 164 8.89 -15.33 -8.24
CA GLU A 164 8.61 -14.59 -9.48
C GLU A 164 7.18 -14.01 -9.48
N ARG A 165 6.19 -14.80 -9.04
CA ARG A 165 4.81 -14.33 -8.90
C ARG A 165 4.69 -13.20 -7.87
N ILE A 166 5.35 -13.34 -6.71
CA ILE A 166 5.35 -12.30 -5.68
C ILE A 166 6.02 -11.02 -6.20
N GLU A 167 7.15 -11.13 -6.92
CA GLU A 167 7.82 -9.97 -7.53
C GLU A 167 6.93 -9.26 -8.54
N ARG A 168 6.19 -10.01 -9.37
CA ARG A 168 5.19 -9.41 -10.27
C ARG A 168 4.07 -8.70 -9.52
N MET A 169 3.62 -9.25 -8.39
CA MET A 169 2.62 -8.59 -7.54
C MET A 169 3.19 -7.30 -6.92
N ILE A 170 4.43 -7.31 -6.43
CA ILE A 170 5.12 -6.13 -5.92
C ILE A 170 5.25 -5.06 -7.01
N ALA A 171 5.66 -5.43 -8.22
CA ALA A 171 5.73 -4.52 -9.36
C ALA A 171 4.35 -3.91 -9.69
N GLY A 172 3.28 -4.72 -9.64
CA GLY A 172 1.91 -4.26 -9.84
C GLY A 172 1.41 -3.30 -8.75
N VAL A 173 1.76 -3.55 -7.49
CA VAL A 173 1.48 -2.63 -6.38
C VAL A 173 2.21 -1.29 -6.56
N ASN A 174 3.51 -1.33 -6.86
CA ASN A 174 4.31 -0.12 -7.08
C ASN A 174 3.77 0.70 -8.26
N THR A 175 3.44 0.03 -9.38
CA THR A 175 2.87 0.69 -10.56
C THR A 175 1.55 1.39 -10.22
N ARG A 176 0.68 0.74 -9.46
CA ARG A 176 -0.59 1.34 -9.01
C ARG A 176 -0.33 2.55 -8.11
N ARG A 177 0.61 2.45 -7.17
CA ARG A 177 0.96 3.56 -6.26
C ARG A 177 1.47 4.76 -7.03
N ASP A 178 2.41 4.54 -7.95
CA ASP A 178 3.02 5.60 -8.74
C ASP A 178 1.98 6.27 -9.65
N ARG A 179 1.02 5.48 -10.18
CA ARG A 179 -0.15 6.02 -10.89
C ARG A 179 -1.01 6.92 -10.00
N VAL A 180 -1.35 6.48 -8.78
CA VAL A 180 -2.16 7.28 -7.84
C VAL A 180 -1.46 8.59 -7.47
N ILE A 181 -0.15 8.54 -7.20
CA ILE A 181 0.65 9.74 -6.93
C ILE A 181 0.60 10.70 -8.13
N GLY A 182 0.76 10.19 -9.36
CA GLY A 182 0.66 11.02 -10.56
C GLY A 182 -0.74 11.61 -10.80
N GLU A 183 -1.82 10.91 -10.42
CA GLU A 183 -3.18 11.48 -10.48
C GLU A 183 -3.39 12.58 -9.43
N LEU A 184 -2.85 12.41 -8.23
CA LEU A 184 -2.88 13.43 -7.18
C LEU A 184 -2.19 14.73 -7.64
N ASP A 185 -1.01 14.61 -8.23
CA ASP A 185 -0.29 15.78 -8.76
C ASP A 185 -1.09 16.49 -9.87
N ARG A 186 -1.65 15.72 -10.80
CA ARG A 186 -2.52 16.25 -11.87
C ARG A 186 -3.75 16.96 -11.31
N TYR A 187 -4.40 16.38 -10.30
CA TYR A 187 -5.58 16.95 -9.66
C TYR A 187 -5.26 18.32 -9.04
N ARG A 188 -4.14 18.41 -8.31
CA ARG A 188 -3.64 19.64 -7.71
C ARG A 188 -3.31 20.71 -8.73
N GLU A 189 -2.65 20.35 -9.83
CA GLU A 189 -2.39 21.29 -10.92
C GLU A 189 -3.68 21.82 -11.55
N GLY A 190 -4.67 20.95 -11.76
CA GLY A 190 -5.98 21.33 -12.27
C GLY A 190 -6.68 22.34 -11.37
N GLY A 191 -6.63 22.14 -10.05
CA GLY A 191 -7.13 23.10 -9.05
C GLY A 191 -6.43 24.45 -9.16
N LYS A 192 -5.09 24.47 -9.15
CA LYS A 192 -4.29 25.70 -9.26
C LYS A 192 -4.54 26.48 -10.55
N ARG A 193 -4.81 25.80 -11.68
CA ARG A 193 -5.14 26.44 -12.95
C ARG A 193 -6.51 27.13 -12.88
N ARG A 194 -7.53 26.46 -12.32
CA ARG A 194 -8.87 27.04 -12.12
C ARG A 194 -8.83 28.26 -11.20
N SER A 195 -8.11 28.19 -10.08
CA SER A 195 -8.00 29.33 -9.17
C SER A 195 -7.34 30.55 -9.82
N ARG A 196 -6.33 30.37 -10.67
CA ARG A 196 -5.70 31.47 -11.43
C ARG A 196 -6.66 32.15 -12.39
N MET A 197 -7.39 31.38 -13.21
CA MET A 197 -8.38 31.94 -14.14
C MET A 197 -9.46 32.76 -13.44
N ILE A 198 -9.94 32.31 -12.27
CA ILE A 198 -10.92 33.04 -11.46
C ILE A 198 -10.33 34.35 -10.92
N THR A 199 -9.04 34.35 -10.56
CA THR A 199 -8.37 35.55 -10.03
C THR A 199 -8.19 36.59 -11.13
N ASP A 200 -7.80 36.16 -12.32
CA ASP A 200 -7.60 37.03 -13.50
C ASP A 200 -8.94 37.66 -13.97
N ASP A 201 -10.04 36.88 -14.00
CA ASP A 201 -11.38 37.36 -14.35
C ASP A 201 -11.93 38.42 -13.36
N VAL A 202 -11.47 38.42 -12.11
CA VAL A 202 -11.88 39.40 -11.08
C VAL A 202 -11.08 40.70 -11.21
N THR A 203 -9.84 40.65 -11.68
CA THR A 203 -8.98 41.84 -11.85
C THR A 203 -9.30 42.66 -13.11
N ASP A 204 -9.99 42.09 -14.09
CA ASP A 204 -10.35 42.76 -15.36
C ASP A 204 -11.69 43.53 -15.30
N ILE A 205 -12.27 43.75 -14.10
CA ILE A 205 -13.57 44.43 -13.90
C ILE A 205 -13.44 45.93 -13.52
N ASP A 206 -12.23 46.46 -13.36
CA ASP A 206 -11.99 47.90 -13.07
C ASP A 206 -11.60 48.71 -14.33
#